data_AF-A0A834ML66-F1
#
_entry.id   AF-A0A834ML66-F1
#
_cell.length_a   1.000
_cell.length_b   1.000
_cell.length_c   1.000
_cell.angle_alpha   90.00
_cell.angle_beta   90.00
_cell.angle_gamma   90.00
#
_symmetry.space_group_name_H-M   'P 1'
#
loop_
_entity.id
_entity.type
_entity.pdbx_description
1 polymer ?
#
loop_
_entity_poly.entity_id
_entity_poly.type
_entity_poly.pdbx_seq_one_letter_code
_entity_poly.pdbx_strand_id
1 'polypeptide(L)'
;MELNEESLKTWMNMDKLDEEFNNFMHRVNEVNSIVKKLASTDKGIQKIGDEEARQYLGNDELKIEEDNIVLKISSSKTMVNKKALAMENNSPNEMSKEAFMEEISKDADRRYKERLVRKEKMETFKKQATLAFRRGEYEKALVLYNKAIEQIKDSPLLYNNRALTYINLGFFDKAKTDLVDWALRLNENCLKSWLLLAKIHHLNGNQEEFEKAIFEAKQRNPDCLNFIEEFIEELTK
;
A
#
# COMPACT_ATOMS: atom_id res chain seq x y z
N MET A 1 10.87 28.29 13.56
CA MET A 1 11.25 27.03 12.86
C MET A 1 10.58 25.92 13.64
N GLU A 2 9.27 25.77 13.47
CA GLU A 2 8.48 24.81 14.25
C GLU A 2 8.37 23.53 13.44
N LEU A 3 9.06 22.49 13.90
CA LEU A 3 8.85 21.13 13.41
C LEU A 3 7.46 20.70 13.88
N ASN A 4 6.56 20.50 12.93
CA ASN A 4 5.16 20.15 13.19
C ASN A 4 5.09 18.80 13.95
N GLU A 5 4.27 18.69 14.99
CA GLU A 5 4.14 17.47 15.82
C GLU A 5 3.78 16.23 14.98
N GLU A 6 3.10 16.44 13.86
CA GLU A 6 2.69 15.40 12.92
C GLU A 6 3.88 14.82 12.12
N SER A 7 4.87 15.67 11.79
CA SER A 7 6.14 15.20 11.22
C SER A 7 6.97 14.42 12.23
N LEU A 8 6.97 14.81 13.51
CA LEU A 8 7.64 14.07 14.57
C LEU A 8 6.99 12.68 14.81
N LYS A 9 5.65 12.60 14.80
CA LYS A 9 4.91 11.32 14.88
C LYS A 9 5.19 10.41 13.68
N THR A 10 5.32 10.98 12.49
CA THR A 10 5.61 10.21 11.27
C THR A 10 7.05 9.66 11.30
N TRP A 11 8.02 10.45 11.76
CA TRP A 11 9.41 9.99 11.95
C TRP A 11 9.54 8.95 13.07
N MET A 12 8.89 9.15 14.22
CA MET A 12 8.84 8.15 15.30
C MET A 12 8.20 6.82 14.85
N ASN A 13 7.19 6.87 13.97
CA ASN A 13 6.59 5.66 13.41
C ASN A 13 7.48 5.01 12.34
N MET A 14 8.28 5.79 11.61
CA MET A 14 9.25 5.26 10.66
C MET A 14 10.38 4.52 11.39
N ASP A 15 10.91 5.11 12.47
CA ASP A 15 11.95 4.49 13.30
C ASP A 15 11.43 3.20 13.97
N LYS A 16 10.18 3.18 14.44
CA LYS A 16 9.55 1.96 14.96
C LYS A 16 9.33 0.89 13.89
N LEU A 17 8.94 1.29 12.68
CA LEU A 17 8.76 0.37 11.57
C LEU A 17 10.11 -0.23 11.12
N ASP A 18 11.16 0.58 11.13
CA ASP A 18 12.53 0.15 10.84
C ASP A 18 13.05 -0.78 11.95
N GLU A 19 12.74 -0.52 13.22
CA GLU A 19 13.08 -1.40 14.34
C GLU A 19 12.32 -2.74 14.27
N GLU A 20 11.01 -2.73 13.98
CA GLU A 20 10.21 -3.93 13.77
C GLU A 20 10.72 -4.76 12.58
N PHE A 21 11.10 -4.08 11.49
CA PHE A 21 11.66 -4.72 10.31
C PHE A 21 13.06 -5.32 10.60
N ASN A 22 13.92 -4.61 11.32
CA ASN A 22 15.22 -5.12 11.74
C ASN A 22 15.07 -6.34 12.65
N ASN A 23 14.16 -6.28 13.62
CA ASN A 23 13.82 -7.41 14.49
C ASN A 23 13.24 -8.59 13.70
N PHE A 24 12.47 -8.34 12.65
CA PHE A 24 12.00 -9.38 11.73
C PHE A 24 13.17 -10.00 10.95
N MET A 25 14.06 -9.19 10.37
CA MET A 25 15.22 -9.67 9.61
C MET A 25 16.20 -10.46 10.49
N HIS A 26 16.40 -10.06 11.74
CA HIS A 26 17.18 -10.83 12.72
C HIS A 26 16.59 -12.23 12.95
N ARG A 27 15.28 -12.33 13.21
CA ARG A 27 14.59 -13.62 13.38
C ARG A 27 14.67 -14.50 12.13
N VAL A 28 14.49 -13.91 10.95
CA VAL A 28 14.60 -14.65 9.67
C VAL A 28 16.02 -15.21 9.49
N ASN A 29 17.05 -14.44 9.83
CA ASN A 29 18.44 -14.89 9.74
C ASN A 29 18.76 -16.01 10.74
N GLU A 30 18.25 -15.92 11.97
CA GLU A 30 18.37 -16.97 12.99
C GLU A 30 17.73 -18.28 12.51
N VAL A 31 16.48 -18.25 12.05
CA VAL A 31 15.77 -19.43 11.54
C VAL A 31 16.52 -20.05 10.35
N ASN A 32 17.01 -19.22 9.42
CA ASN A 32 17.74 -19.72 8.26
C ASN A 32 19.07 -20.40 8.66
N SER A 33 19.75 -19.89 9.69
CA SER A 33 20.96 -20.50 10.26
C SER A 33 20.66 -21.89 10.84
N ILE A 34 19.58 -22.00 11.62
CA ILE A 34 19.13 -23.27 12.21
C ILE A 34 18.79 -24.29 11.12
N VAL A 35 18.01 -23.88 10.11
CA VAL A 35 17.64 -24.75 8.98
C VAL A 35 18.85 -25.23 8.20
N LYS A 36 19.87 -24.37 8.00
CA LYS A 36 21.13 -24.77 7.35
C LYS A 36 21.90 -25.80 8.17
N LYS A 37 21.93 -25.68 9.50
CA LYS A 37 22.58 -26.65 10.39
C LYS A 37 21.84 -27.99 10.40
N LEU A 38 20.51 -27.98 10.42
CA LEU A 38 19.66 -29.18 10.33
C LEU A 38 19.83 -29.95 9.01
N ALA A 39 20.02 -29.22 7.90
CA ALA A 39 20.21 -29.79 6.57
C ALA A 39 21.66 -30.25 6.30
N SER A 40 22.59 -30.08 7.25
CA SER A 40 23.98 -30.51 7.09
C SER A 40 24.11 -32.03 7.08
N THR A 41 25.01 -32.55 6.25
CA THR A 41 25.32 -33.99 6.17
C THR A 41 26.14 -34.50 7.36
N ASP A 42 26.76 -33.59 8.12
CA ASP A 42 27.49 -33.93 9.34
C ASP A 42 26.53 -34.08 10.52
N LYS A 43 26.52 -35.27 11.13
CA LYS A 43 25.69 -35.63 12.28
C LYS A 43 25.97 -34.74 13.51
N GLY A 44 27.19 -34.19 13.65
CA GLY A 44 27.51 -33.27 14.74
C GLY A 44 26.78 -31.92 14.59
N ILE A 45 26.85 -31.33 13.40
CA ILE A 45 26.22 -30.05 13.07
C ILE A 45 24.70 -30.16 13.06
N GLN A 46 24.17 -31.29 12.60
CA GLN A 46 22.73 -31.56 12.62
C GLN A 46 22.18 -31.56 14.05
N LYS A 47 22.84 -32.23 14.99
CA LYS A 47 22.45 -32.22 16.41
C LYS A 47 22.49 -30.82 17.04
N ILE A 48 23.44 -29.99 16.62
CA ILE A 48 23.52 -28.59 17.06
C ILE A 48 22.33 -27.80 16.51
N GLY A 49 21.98 -28.01 15.23
CA GLY A 49 20.79 -27.42 14.62
C GLY A 49 19.49 -27.87 15.31
N ASP A 50 19.40 -29.15 15.70
CA ASP A 50 18.25 -29.70 16.43
C ASP A 50 18.07 -29.01 17.79
N GLU A 51 19.16 -28.82 18.53
CA GLU A 51 19.12 -28.19 19.85
C GLU A 51 18.80 -26.69 19.76
N GLU A 52 19.39 -25.98 18.80
CA GLU A 52 19.09 -24.57 18.54
C GLU A 52 17.63 -24.36 18.08
N ALA A 53 17.09 -25.29 17.27
CA ALA A 53 15.68 -25.26 16.87
C ALA A 53 14.74 -25.42 18.07
N ARG A 54 15.06 -26.35 18.98
CA ARG A 54 14.28 -26.57 20.21
C ARG A 54 14.31 -25.35 21.12
N GLN A 55 15.49 -24.74 21.28
CA GLN A 55 15.64 -23.52 22.06
C GLN A 55 14.85 -22.35 21.45
N TYR A 56 14.87 -22.23 20.12
CA TYR A 56 14.15 -21.18 19.39
C TYR A 56 12.62 -21.32 19.48
N LEU A 57 12.10 -22.55 19.47
CA LEU A 57 10.67 -22.83 19.56
C LEU A 57 10.13 -22.77 21.01
N GLY A 58 11.02 -22.77 22.02
CA GLY A 58 10.64 -22.95 23.41
C GLY A 58 10.22 -24.39 23.69
N ASN A 59 10.40 -24.86 24.93
CA ASN A 59 10.15 -26.23 25.38
C ASN A 59 8.67 -26.68 25.37
N ASP A 60 7.85 -26.19 24.45
CA ASP A 60 6.52 -26.75 24.21
C ASP A 60 6.69 -27.97 23.30
N GLU A 61 6.82 -29.14 23.92
CA GLU A 61 6.54 -30.41 23.26
C GLU A 61 5.06 -30.42 22.85
N LEU A 62 4.76 -29.90 21.66
CA LEU A 62 3.52 -30.20 20.98
C LEU A 62 3.54 -31.71 20.65
N LYS A 63 2.94 -32.51 21.54
CA LYS A 63 2.55 -33.89 21.25
C LYS A 63 1.49 -33.86 20.15
N ILE A 64 1.95 -33.89 18.91
CA ILE A 64 1.07 -34.06 17.76
C ILE A 64 0.73 -35.56 17.71
N GLU A 65 -0.48 -35.92 18.15
CA GLU A 65 -1.05 -37.24 17.87
C GLU A 65 -1.29 -37.34 16.35
N GLU A 66 -0.39 -38.04 15.66
CA GLU A 66 -0.41 -38.21 14.19
C GLU A 66 -1.74 -38.79 13.67
N ASP A 67 -2.47 -39.52 14.52
CA ASP A 67 -3.69 -40.25 14.14
C ASP A 67 -4.96 -39.38 14.01
N ASN A 68 -4.96 -38.12 14.49
CA ASN A 68 -6.16 -37.28 14.53
C ASN A 68 -6.17 -36.09 13.56
N ILE A 69 -5.16 -35.93 12.70
CA ILE A 69 -5.15 -34.85 11.70
C ILE A 69 -5.88 -35.29 10.43
N VAL A 70 -7.19 -35.12 10.39
CA VAL A 70 -7.95 -35.20 9.13
C VAL A 70 -7.73 -33.91 8.33
N LEU A 71 -6.67 -33.88 7.52
CA LEU A 71 -6.45 -32.83 6.54
C LEU A 71 -7.53 -32.93 5.45
N LYS A 72 -8.51 -32.02 5.48
CA LYS A 72 -9.45 -31.84 4.36
C LYS A 72 -8.73 -31.11 3.23
N ILE A 73 -7.90 -31.83 2.49
CA ILE A 73 -7.15 -31.31 1.34
C ILE A 73 -8.17 -31.02 0.23
N SER A 74 -8.60 -29.76 0.13
CA SER A 74 -9.12 -29.22 -1.13
C SER A 74 -7.95 -29.23 -2.12
N SER A 75 -7.90 -30.25 -2.98
CA SER A 75 -6.83 -30.50 -3.94
C SER A 75 -6.27 -29.23 -4.59
N SER A 76 -4.98 -28.98 -4.41
CA SER A 76 -4.21 -28.01 -5.18
C SER A 76 -4.36 -28.33 -6.67
N LYS A 77 -4.91 -27.38 -7.45
CA LYS A 77 -4.96 -27.44 -8.92
C LYS A 77 -3.58 -27.29 -9.59
N THR A 78 -2.52 -27.23 -8.81
CA THR A 78 -1.16 -27.06 -9.32
C THR A 78 -0.56 -28.43 -9.59
N MET A 79 -0.51 -28.82 -10.87
CA MET A 79 0.34 -29.93 -11.30
C MET A 79 1.80 -29.49 -11.17
N VAL A 80 2.39 -29.69 -10.00
CA VAL A 80 3.84 -29.48 -9.82
C VAL A 80 4.55 -30.65 -10.49
N ASN A 81 5.30 -30.35 -11.55
CA ASN A 81 6.09 -31.35 -12.26
C ASN A 81 7.23 -31.85 -11.36
N LYS A 82 7.01 -32.99 -10.68
CA LYS A 82 8.00 -33.61 -9.78
C LYS A 82 9.31 -34.01 -10.47
N LYS A 83 9.33 -34.16 -11.82
CA LYS A 83 10.59 -34.37 -12.56
C LYS A 83 11.52 -33.16 -12.54
N ALA A 84 10.99 -31.95 -12.38
CA ALA A 84 11.83 -30.75 -12.29
C ALA A 84 12.62 -30.68 -10.97
N LEU A 85 12.13 -31.34 -9.91
CA LEU A 85 12.78 -31.41 -8.60
C LEU A 85 13.69 -32.64 -8.44
N ALA A 86 13.53 -33.65 -9.30
CA ALA A 86 14.29 -34.90 -9.25
C ALA A 86 15.57 -34.89 -10.11
N MET A 87 15.85 -33.78 -10.81
CA MET A 87 17.11 -33.60 -11.53
C MET A 87 18.19 -33.11 -10.55
N GLU A 88 18.72 -34.00 -9.73
CA GLU A 88 20.09 -33.85 -9.20
C GLU A 88 21.07 -34.16 -10.34
N ASN A 89 21.23 -33.20 -11.25
CA ASN A 89 22.32 -33.21 -12.22
C ASN A 89 22.92 -31.81 -12.21
N ASN A 90 24.09 -31.66 -11.59
CA ASN A 90 24.95 -30.50 -11.70
C ASN A 90 25.13 -30.10 -13.18
N SER A 91 24.24 -29.25 -13.67
CA SER A 91 24.45 -28.52 -14.91
C SER A 91 25.37 -27.35 -14.58
N PRO A 92 26.40 -27.06 -15.39
CA PRO A 92 27.31 -25.93 -15.17
C PRO A 92 26.63 -24.54 -15.24
N ASN A 93 25.30 -24.49 -15.39
CA ASN A 93 24.48 -23.30 -15.56
C ASN A 93 23.41 -23.12 -14.46
N GLU A 94 23.39 -23.92 -13.40
CA GLU A 94 22.47 -23.71 -12.26
C GLU A 94 23.04 -22.66 -11.31
N MET A 95 22.35 -21.52 -11.19
CA MET A 95 22.69 -20.46 -10.26
C MET A 95 22.57 -20.98 -8.82
N SER A 96 23.59 -20.75 -7.98
CA SER A 96 23.55 -21.18 -6.58
C SER A 96 22.38 -20.51 -5.84
N LYS A 97 21.85 -21.18 -4.82
CA LYS A 97 20.78 -20.63 -3.97
C LYS A 97 21.19 -19.28 -3.39
N GLU A 98 22.44 -19.14 -2.97
CA GLU A 98 23.01 -17.87 -2.50
C GLU A 98 23.01 -16.79 -3.58
N ALA A 99 23.45 -17.11 -4.80
CA ALA A 99 23.47 -16.16 -5.91
C ALA A 99 22.06 -15.73 -6.33
N PHE A 100 21.09 -16.65 -6.31
CA PHE A 100 19.68 -16.33 -6.55
C PHE A 100 19.11 -15.38 -5.49
N MET A 101 19.36 -15.67 -4.20
CA MET A 101 18.89 -14.82 -3.10
C MET A 101 19.53 -13.42 -3.15
N GLU A 102 20.80 -13.32 -3.52
CA GLU A 102 21.48 -12.04 -3.70
C GLU A 102 20.87 -11.23 -4.86
N GLU A 103 20.56 -11.86 -6.00
CA GLU A 103 19.95 -11.19 -7.15
C GLU A 103 18.51 -10.72 -6.84
N ILE A 104 17.73 -11.54 -6.13
CA ILE A 104 16.41 -11.14 -5.64
C ILE A 104 16.51 -9.93 -4.71
N SER A 105 17.49 -9.92 -3.80
CA SER A 105 17.72 -8.79 -2.89
C SER A 105 18.06 -7.51 -3.67
N LYS A 106 18.96 -7.60 -4.65
CA LYS A 106 19.31 -6.47 -5.52
C LYS A 106 18.12 -5.96 -6.33
N ASP A 107 17.27 -6.86 -6.86
CA ASP A 107 16.04 -6.47 -7.55
C ASP A 107 15.03 -5.79 -6.60
N ALA A 108 14.89 -6.29 -5.37
CA ALA A 108 14.04 -5.67 -4.35
C ALA A 108 14.52 -4.25 -4.02
N ASP A 109 15.82 -4.07 -3.77
CA ASP A 109 16.44 -2.76 -3.51
C ASP A 109 16.27 -1.79 -4.67
N ARG A 110 16.45 -2.28 -5.91
CA ARG A 110 16.23 -1.49 -7.12
C ARG A 110 14.78 -1.01 -7.19
N ARG A 111 13.81 -1.92 -7.05
CA ARG A 111 12.37 -1.57 -7.06
C ARG A 111 12.01 -0.58 -5.97
N TYR A 112 12.58 -0.74 -4.77
CA TYR A 112 12.40 0.19 -3.67
C TYR A 112 12.90 1.60 -4.02
N LYS A 113 14.16 1.72 -4.50
CA LYS A 113 14.74 2.99 -4.92
C LYS A 113 13.92 3.66 -6.03
N GLU A 114 13.47 2.90 -7.02
CA GLU A 114 12.63 3.46 -8.07
C GLU A 114 11.27 3.95 -7.55
N ARG A 115 10.65 3.27 -6.58
CA ARG A 115 9.40 3.73 -5.93
C ARG A 115 9.63 5.06 -5.21
N LEU A 116 10.75 5.21 -4.52
CA LEU A 116 11.12 6.48 -3.88
C LEU A 116 11.24 7.62 -4.91
N VAL A 117 11.94 7.37 -6.02
CA VAL A 117 12.09 8.37 -7.09
C VAL A 117 10.73 8.72 -7.72
N ARG A 118 9.86 7.73 -7.97
CA ARG A 118 8.49 7.98 -8.47
C ARG A 118 7.68 8.81 -7.47
N LYS A 119 7.80 8.53 -6.17
CA LYS A 119 7.15 9.30 -5.11
C LYS A 119 7.63 10.74 -5.06
N GLU A 120 8.92 10.97 -5.16
CA GLU A 120 9.48 12.33 -5.21
C GLU A 120 9.01 13.10 -6.45
N LYS A 121 9.04 12.47 -7.63
CA LYS A 121 8.51 13.06 -8.87
C LYS A 121 7.01 13.37 -8.75
N MET A 122 6.22 12.47 -8.18
CA MET A 122 4.80 12.72 -7.92
C MET A 122 4.62 13.96 -7.04
N GLU A 123 5.35 14.05 -5.93
CA GLU A 123 5.26 15.17 -4.99
C GLU A 123 5.62 16.50 -5.63
N THR A 124 6.66 16.53 -6.47
CA THR A 124 7.04 17.76 -7.21
C THR A 124 5.94 18.20 -8.17
N PHE A 125 5.39 17.30 -8.98
CA PHE A 125 4.26 17.62 -9.87
C PHE A 125 3.02 18.04 -9.09
N LYS A 126 2.69 17.36 -7.99
CA LYS A 126 1.55 17.72 -7.12
C LYS A 126 1.67 19.14 -6.56
N LYS A 127 2.87 19.52 -6.10
CA LYS A 127 3.14 20.88 -5.58
C LYS A 127 3.00 21.93 -6.67
N GLN A 128 3.57 21.67 -7.85
CA GLN A 128 3.43 22.56 -9.01
C GLN A 128 1.97 22.70 -9.46
N ALA A 129 1.22 21.60 -9.51
CA ALA A 129 -0.19 21.59 -9.87
C ALA A 129 -1.02 22.42 -8.89
N THR A 130 -0.78 22.26 -7.59
CA THR A 130 -1.45 23.04 -6.54
C THR A 130 -1.15 24.53 -6.67
N LEU A 131 0.09 24.89 -7.00
CA LEU A 131 0.47 26.29 -7.22
C LEU A 131 -0.22 26.86 -8.46
N ALA A 132 -0.25 26.12 -9.57
CA ALA A 132 -0.97 26.52 -10.78
C ALA A 132 -2.48 26.68 -10.52
N PHE A 133 -3.08 25.74 -9.78
CA PHE A 133 -4.49 25.80 -9.39
C PHE A 133 -4.80 27.08 -8.58
N ARG A 134 -3.95 27.43 -7.60
CA ARG A 134 -4.11 28.66 -6.80
C ARG A 134 -3.96 29.94 -7.61
N ARG A 135 -3.29 29.88 -8.77
CA ARG A 135 -3.16 31.01 -9.71
C ARG A 135 -4.31 31.10 -10.72
N GLY A 136 -5.28 30.17 -10.67
CA GLY A 136 -6.35 30.06 -11.66
C GLY A 136 -5.89 29.44 -12.99
N GLU A 137 -4.66 28.95 -13.09
CA GLU A 137 -4.12 28.27 -14.29
C GLU A 137 -4.63 26.81 -14.34
N TYR A 138 -5.94 26.61 -14.44
CA TYR A 138 -6.58 25.29 -14.27
C TYR A 138 -6.16 24.25 -15.32
N GLU A 139 -6.01 24.64 -16.59
CA GLU A 139 -5.55 23.73 -17.65
C GLU A 139 -4.14 23.20 -17.38
N LYS A 140 -3.26 24.08 -16.91
CA LYS A 140 -1.88 23.70 -16.54
C LYS A 140 -1.87 22.83 -15.29
N ALA A 141 -2.69 23.16 -14.29
CA ALA A 141 -2.86 22.33 -13.11
C ALA A 141 -3.31 20.92 -13.48
N LEU A 142 -4.25 20.79 -14.43
CA LEU A 142 -4.73 19.52 -14.94
C LEU A 142 -3.60 18.68 -15.57
N VAL A 143 -2.79 19.27 -16.45
CA VAL A 143 -1.63 18.59 -17.05
C VAL A 143 -0.64 18.12 -15.98
N LEU A 144 -0.39 18.94 -14.96
CA LEU A 144 0.53 18.60 -13.87
C LEU A 144 -0.04 17.50 -12.96
N TYR A 145 -1.34 17.50 -12.66
CA TYR A 145 -1.97 16.40 -11.93
C TYR A 145 -1.95 15.09 -12.73
N ASN A 146 -2.12 15.13 -14.05
CA ASN A 146 -1.96 13.93 -14.89
C ASN A 146 -0.55 13.35 -14.78
N LYS A 147 0.48 14.20 -14.86
CA LYS A 147 1.89 13.78 -14.67
C LYS A 147 2.14 13.21 -13.28
N ALA A 148 1.51 13.76 -12.24
CA ALA A 148 1.62 13.23 -10.88
C ALA A 148 1.00 11.83 -10.77
N ILE A 149 -0.18 11.62 -11.36
CA ILE A 149 -0.90 10.33 -11.36
C ILE A 149 -0.16 9.26 -12.18
N GLU A 150 0.53 9.65 -13.27
CA GLU A 150 1.39 8.74 -14.03
C GLU A 150 2.52 8.14 -13.20
N GLN A 151 3.01 8.88 -12.18
CA GLN A 151 4.03 8.37 -11.26
C GLN A 151 3.44 7.43 -10.21
N ILE A 152 2.28 7.77 -9.65
CA ILE A 152 1.60 7.04 -8.56
C ILE A 152 0.08 7.09 -8.79
N LYS A 153 -0.52 5.92 -8.99
CA LYS A 153 -1.94 5.77 -9.34
C LYS A 153 -2.87 5.51 -8.16
N ASP A 154 -2.33 5.23 -6.98
CA ASP A 154 -3.03 4.82 -5.77
C ASP A 154 -3.18 5.96 -4.74
N SER A 155 -3.15 7.22 -5.19
CA SER A 155 -3.33 8.38 -4.32
C SER A 155 -4.72 9.00 -4.48
N PRO A 156 -5.65 8.84 -3.51
CA PRO A 156 -6.99 9.46 -3.58
C PRO A 156 -6.92 10.99 -3.62
N LEU A 157 -5.90 11.58 -2.99
CA LEU A 157 -5.70 13.03 -2.94
C LEU A 157 -5.41 13.63 -4.33
N LEU A 158 -4.68 12.91 -5.20
CA LEU A 158 -4.41 13.38 -6.57
C LEU A 158 -5.69 13.43 -7.39
N TYR A 159 -6.53 12.39 -7.31
CA TYR A 159 -7.83 12.37 -8.00
C TYR A 159 -8.78 13.44 -7.48
N ASN A 160 -8.83 13.68 -6.16
CA ASN A 160 -9.65 14.76 -5.60
C ASN A 160 -9.24 16.15 -6.09
N ASN A 161 -7.93 16.41 -6.16
CA ASN A 161 -7.46 17.70 -6.64
C ASN A 161 -7.64 17.85 -8.17
N ARG A 162 -7.51 16.76 -8.93
CA ARG A 162 -7.81 16.77 -10.36
C ARG A 162 -9.31 16.95 -10.63
N ALA A 163 -10.17 16.26 -9.89
CA ALA A 163 -11.62 16.44 -9.93
C ALA A 163 -12.02 17.88 -9.61
N LEU A 164 -11.45 18.48 -8.57
CA LEU A 164 -11.66 19.90 -8.28
C LEU A 164 -11.21 20.80 -9.43
N THR A 165 -10.08 20.48 -10.07
CA THR A 165 -9.62 21.21 -11.27
C THR A 165 -10.61 21.07 -12.43
N TYR A 166 -11.15 19.87 -12.66
CA TYR A 166 -12.20 19.64 -13.65
C TYR A 166 -13.48 20.42 -13.37
N ILE A 167 -13.92 20.50 -12.10
CA ILE A 167 -15.08 21.32 -11.70
C ILE A 167 -14.87 22.78 -12.08
N ASN A 168 -13.69 23.35 -11.83
CA ASN A 168 -13.39 24.75 -12.19
C ASN A 168 -13.31 24.98 -13.71
N LEU A 169 -13.04 23.92 -14.48
CA LEU A 169 -13.07 23.95 -15.95
C LEU A 169 -14.47 23.62 -16.52
N GLY A 170 -15.47 23.31 -15.67
CA GLY A 170 -16.81 22.92 -16.10
C GLY A 170 -16.95 21.47 -16.58
N PHE A 171 -15.92 20.63 -16.42
CA PHE A 171 -15.94 19.22 -16.83
C PHE A 171 -16.50 18.31 -15.72
N PHE A 172 -17.79 18.47 -15.41
CA PHE A 172 -18.44 17.78 -14.29
C PHE A 172 -18.46 16.26 -14.40
N ASP A 173 -18.69 15.69 -15.59
CA ASP A 173 -18.71 14.23 -15.78
C ASP A 173 -17.34 13.61 -15.48
N LYS A 174 -16.26 14.23 -15.97
CA LYS A 174 -14.89 13.77 -15.70
C LYS A 174 -14.53 13.89 -14.22
N ALA A 175 -14.97 14.96 -13.57
CA ALA A 175 -14.80 15.12 -12.13
C ALA A 175 -15.53 14.02 -11.35
N LYS A 176 -16.77 13.68 -11.75
CA LYS A 176 -17.53 12.60 -11.11
C LYS A 176 -16.85 11.24 -11.29
N THR A 177 -16.36 10.93 -12.49
CA THR A 177 -15.57 9.71 -12.75
C THR A 177 -14.33 9.64 -11.86
N ASP A 178 -13.57 10.73 -11.72
CA ASP A 178 -12.40 10.78 -10.83
C ASP A 178 -12.75 10.51 -9.36
N LEU A 179 -13.89 11.02 -8.91
CA LEU A 179 -14.32 10.89 -7.52
C LEU A 179 -14.85 9.48 -7.23
N VAL A 180 -15.71 8.93 -8.09
CA VAL A 180 -16.38 7.64 -7.86
C VAL A 180 -15.47 6.47 -8.19
N ASP A 181 -14.85 6.46 -9.37
CA ASP A 181 -14.13 5.28 -9.87
C ASP A 181 -12.72 5.18 -9.29
N TRP A 182 -12.15 6.29 -8.84
CA TRP A 182 -10.78 6.37 -8.34
C TRP A 182 -10.69 6.81 -6.88
N ALA A 183 -11.14 8.02 -6.53
CA ALA A 183 -10.88 8.56 -5.19
C ALA A 183 -11.61 7.79 -4.08
N LEU A 184 -12.92 7.58 -4.22
CA LEU A 184 -13.75 6.85 -3.25
C LEU A 184 -13.45 5.35 -3.25
N ARG A 185 -13.07 4.79 -4.39
CA ARG A 185 -12.61 3.39 -4.45
C ARG A 185 -11.30 3.16 -3.68
N LEU A 186 -10.41 4.14 -3.65
CA LEU A 186 -9.17 4.09 -2.88
C LEU A 186 -9.39 4.44 -1.41
N ASN A 187 -10.29 5.38 -1.11
CA ASN A 187 -10.66 5.75 0.24
C ASN A 187 -12.14 6.18 0.31
N GLU A 188 -12.98 5.24 0.75
CA GLU A 188 -14.44 5.43 0.87
C GLU A 188 -14.82 6.50 1.90
N ASN A 189 -13.97 6.72 2.90
CA ASN A 189 -14.23 7.66 3.99
C ASN A 189 -13.71 9.07 3.65
N CYS A 190 -13.22 9.31 2.44
CA CYS A 190 -12.66 10.61 2.09
C CYS A 190 -13.74 11.69 2.01
N LEU A 191 -13.85 12.51 3.07
CA LEU A 191 -14.82 13.61 3.17
C LEU A 191 -14.78 14.54 1.96
N LYS A 192 -13.56 14.95 1.54
CA LYS A 192 -13.38 15.85 0.39
C LYS A 192 -14.02 15.29 -0.89
N SER A 193 -13.95 13.98 -1.09
CA SER A 193 -14.53 13.36 -2.29
C SER A 193 -16.05 13.50 -2.31
N TRP A 194 -16.70 13.22 -1.18
CA TRP A 194 -18.15 13.34 -1.03
C TRP A 194 -18.64 14.78 -1.15
N LEU A 195 -17.92 15.75 -0.56
CA LEU A 195 -18.27 17.16 -0.68
C LEU A 195 -18.13 17.69 -2.12
N LEU A 196 -17.10 17.24 -2.86
CA LEU A 196 -16.96 17.59 -4.27
C LEU A 196 -18.05 16.96 -5.14
N LEU A 197 -18.49 15.74 -4.82
CA LEU A 197 -19.66 15.13 -5.49
C LEU A 197 -20.94 15.92 -5.22
N ALA A 198 -21.19 16.28 -3.96
CA ALA A 198 -22.31 17.14 -3.60
C ALA A 198 -22.26 18.45 -4.40
N LYS A 199 -21.10 19.12 -4.44
CA LYS A 199 -20.92 20.33 -5.26
C LYS A 199 -21.26 20.11 -6.74
N ILE A 200 -20.81 19.01 -7.35
CA ILE A 200 -21.14 18.69 -8.74
C ILE A 200 -22.65 18.49 -8.92
N HIS A 201 -23.29 17.74 -8.02
CA HIS A 201 -24.73 17.47 -8.09
C HIS A 201 -25.57 18.73 -7.92
N HIS A 202 -25.16 19.62 -7.02
CA HIS A 202 -25.77 20.94 -6.85
C HIS A 202 -25.63 21.79 -8.12
N LEU A 203 -24.43 21.87 -8.71
CA LEU A 203 -24.19 22.61 -9.95
C LEU A 203 -24.97 22.04 -11.15
N ASN A 204 -25.23 20.74 -11.17
CA ASN A 204 -26.05 20.07 -12.19
C ASN A 204 -27.57 20.14 -11.91
N GLY A 205 -28.01 20.71 -10.78
CA GLY A 205 -29.43 20.77 -10.40
C GLY A 205 -30.04 19.44 -9.92
N ASN A 206 -29.22 18.43 -9.65
CA ASN A 206 -29.66 17.11 -9.22
C ASN A 206 -29.74 17.04 -7.69
N GLN A 207 -30.83 17.55 -7.13
CA GLN A 207 -31.03 17.65 -5.67
C GLN A 207 -31.04 16.29 -4.95
N GLU A 208 -31.63 15.25 -5.56
CA GLU A 208 -31.69 13.92 -4.95
C GLU A 208 -30.29 13.33 -4.71
N GLU A 209 -29.41 13.43 -5.71
CA GLU A 209 -28.04 12.93 -5.61
C GLU A 209 -27.16 13.80 -4.72
N PHE A 210 -27.45 15.10 -4.63
CA PHE A 210 -26.81 16.00 -3.68
C PHE A 210 -27.07 15.54 -2.23
N GLU A 211 -28.34 15.28 -1.89
CA GLU A 211 -28.73 14.83 -0.55
C GLU A 211 -28.10 13.48 -0.19
N LYS A 212 -28.05 12.53 -1.16
CA LYS A 212 -27.36 11.25 -0.98
C LYS A 212 -25.86 11.45 -0.70
N ALA A 213 -25.17 12.30 -1.46
CA ALA A 213 -23.75 12.54 -1.25
C ALA A 213 -23.45 13.18 0.12
N ILE A 214 -24.31 14.11 0.56
CA ILE A 214 -24.21 14.71 1.89
C ILE A 214 -24.50 13.69 3.01
N PHE A 215 -25.50 12.84 2.82
CA PHE A 215 -25.82 11.77 3.78
C PHE A 215 -24.62 10.83 3.97
N GLU A 216 -24.02 10.36 2.87
CA GLU A 216 -22.80 9.53 2.92
C GLU A 216 -21.64 10.28 3.58
N ALA A 217 -21.45 11.57 3.28
CA ALA A 217 -20.42 12.39 3.92
C ALA A 217 -20.58 12.41 5.45
N LYS A 218 -21.81 12.64 5.95
CA LYS A 218 -22.13 12.68 7.39
C LYS A 218 -21.97 11.31 8.04
N GLN A 219 -22.43 10.25 7.40
CA GLN A 219 -22.35 8.88 7.91
C GLN A 219 -20.91 8.38 8.04
N ARG A 220 -20.06 8.67 7.05
CA ARG A 220 -18.65 8.23 7.04
C ARG A 220 -17.74 9.11 7.91
N ASN A 221 -18.14 10.35 8.19
CA ASN A 221 -17.32 11.34 8.92
C ASN A 221 -18.15 12.03 10.03
N PRO A 222 -18.53 11.31 11.10
CA PRO A 222 -19.35 11.86 12.18
C PRO A 222 -18.65 12.97 12.98
N ASP A 223 -17.32 13.01 12.98
CA ASP A 223 -16.55 14.04 13.70
C ASP A 223 -16.55 15.40 12.97
N CYS A 224 -16.93 15.44 11.69
CA CYS A 224 -16.85 16.63 10.83
C CYS A 224 -18.21 17.23 10.50
N LEU A 225 -19.27 16.93 11.26
CA LEU A 225 -20.64 17.36 10.96
C LEU A 225 -20.77 18.89 10.83
N ASN A 226 -20.18 19.65 11.76
CA ASN A 226 -20.21 21.11 11.73
C ASN A 226 -19.61 21.67 10.43
N PHE A 227 -18.50 21.08 9.96
CA PHE A 227 -17.85 21.50 8.71
C PHE A 227 -18.70 21.17 7.47
N ILE A 228 -19.40 20.02 7.49
CA ILE A 228 -20.32 19.65 6.41
C ILE A 228 -21.51 20.62 6.35
N GLU A 229 -22.02 21.05 7.50
CA GLU A 229 -23.14 22.00 7.57
C GLU A 229 -22.75 23.39 7.08
N GLU A 230 -21.58 23.89 7.50
CA GLU A 230 -21.01 25.14 6.99
C GLU A 230 -20.84 25.11 5.46
N PHE A 231 -20.35 23.97 4.93
CA PHE A 231 -20.21 23.79 3.49
C PHE A 231 -21.55 23.81 2.74
N ILE A 232 -22.60 23.21 3.31
CA ILE A 232 -23.96 23.26 2.73
C ILE A 232 -24.47 24.70 2.72
N GLU A 233 -24.31 25.42 3.83
CA GLU A 233 -24.72 26.82 3.91
C GLU A 233 -24.00 27.68 2.86
N GLU A 234 -22.68 27.50 2.68
CA GLU A 234 -21.90 28.22 1.67
C GLU A 234 -22.40 27.96 0.24
N LEU A 235 -22.80 26.73 -0.08
CA LEU A 235 -23.33 26.39 -1.40
C LEU A 235 -24.74 26.95 -1.65
N THR A 236 -25.52 27.20 -0.60
CA THR A 236 -26.91 27.66 -0.71
C THR A 236 -27.10 29.17 -0.61
N LYS A 237 -26.03 29.92 -0.32
CA LYS A 237 -26.02 31.40 -0.26
C LYS A 237 -25.87 32.01 -1.65
#